data_AF-A0A844ZWH4-F1
#
_entry.id   AF-A0A844ZWH4-F1
#
_cell.length_a   1.000
_cell.length_b   1.000
_cell.length_c   1.000
_cell.angle_alpha   90.00
_cell.angle_beta   90.00
_cell.angle_gamma   90.00
#
_symmetry.space_group_name_H-M   'P 1'
#
loop_
_entity.id
_entity.type
_entity.pdbx_description
1 polymer ?
#
loop_
_entity_poly.entity_id
_entity_poly.type
_entity_poly.pdbx_seq_one_letter_code
_entity_poly.pdbx_strand_id
1 'polypeptide(L)'
;MKNHAHARPSPKITALAAAFAVATIPASAPFAQSGSAFTVVESGRGFDRLQDAVNSIGNGNGTIAVAAGTHRQCAVQEGGSISYMAAVPGKAIFDGVTCEGKAALVLRGRSANVSGLVFRRMAVPDFNGAGIRLEQGNLTVAQSWFLDSQQGILSANDANGQIVIDKSTFSGLGTCEGGGGCAHSIYIGDYGHLRITRSRFERGTGGHYVKARATRVDVASSSFDDSAGRGTNYMIDLPAGSVGQITNNWFVQGQNKENYSAFIAVGAEGRLHTSNGLQIAGNDARLAASVRRNTTFVADWSGDQLSIMDNNLGQGLKNFERR
;
A
#
# COMPACT_ATOMS: atom_id res chain seq x y z
N MET A 1 112.87 -12.58 -0.43
CA MET A 1 112.47 -13.35 -1.62
C MET A 1 111.18 -12.76 -2.18
N LYS A 2 110.96 -12.95 -3.48
CA LYS A 2 110.19 -12.13 -4.43
C LYS A 2 108.65 -12.10 -4.28
N ASN A 3 108.11 -10.94 -4.69
CA ASN A 3 106.94 -10.65 -5.55
C ASN A 3 105.48 -10.83 -5.09
N HIS A 4 104.78 -9.67 -5.10
CA HIS A 4 103.53 -9.28 -5.80
C HIS A 4 102.34 -10.26 -5.89
N ALA A 5 101.06 -9.88 -5.90
CA ALA A 5 100.24 -8.69 -5.61
C ALA A 5 98.80 -9.12 -5.98
N HIS A 6 97.72 -8.61 -5.37
CA HIS A 6 96.43 -8.35 -6.03
C HIS A 6 95.49 -7.54 -5.11
N ALA A 7 94.51 -6.87 -5.72
CA ALA A 7 93.88 -5.62 -5.31
C ALA A 7 92.44 -5.75 -4.73
N ARG A 8 92.05 -4.73 -3.93
CA ARG A 8 90.75 -4.01 -3.67
C ARG A 8 89.37 -4.60 -4.10
N PRO A 9 88.18 -4.12 -3.59
CA PRO A 9 87.86 -3.05 -2.61
C PRO A 9 86.72 -3.36 -1.57
N SER A 10 86.32 -2.30 -0.82
CA SER A 10 85.38 -2.17 0.33
C SER A 10 83.90 -2.62 0.13
N PRO A 11 83.05 -2.64 1.19
CA PRO A 11 82.32 -1.42 1.58
C PRO A 11 82.11 -1.18 3.10
N LYS A 12 81.87 0.09 3.43
CA LYS A 12 81.35 0.57 4.72
C LYS A 12 79.87 0.16 4.85
N ILE A 13 79.44 -0.28 6.03
CA ILE A 13 78.01 -0.30 6.39
C ILE A 13 77.80 0.40 7.72
N THR A 14 76.81 1.27 7.66
CA THR A 14 76.43 2.40 8.48
C THR A 14 75.51 1.97 9.61
N ALA A 15 75.62 2.65 10.75
CA ALA A 15 74.66 2.57 11.85
C ALA A 15 73.27 3.08 11.40
N LEU A 16 72.20 2.35 11.76
CA LEU A 16 70.83 2.84 11.63
C LEU A 16 70.28 3.22 13.01
N ALA A 17 69.95 4.50 13.16
CA ALA A 17 69.21 5.05 14.28
C ALA A 17 67.71 4.71 14.15
N ALA A 18 67.10 4.23 15.23
CA ALA A 18 65.66 4.02 15.32
C ALA A 18 64.98 5.35 15.70
N ALA A 19 64.19 5.91 14.77
CA ALA A 19 63.31 7.04 15.02
C ALA A 19 61.85 6.54 15.08
N PHE A 20 61.18 6.86 16.18
CA PHE A 20 59.74 6.71 16.37
C PHE A 20 58.97 7.55 15.33
N ALA A 21 58.20 6.91 14.46
CA ALA A 21 57.19 7.57 13.64
C ALA A 21 55.81 7.25 14.21
N VAL A 22 55.22 8.22 14.93
CA VAL A 22 53.80 8.19 15.30
C VAL A 22 53.01 8.48 14.02
N ALA A 23 52.42 7.44 13.44
CA ALA A 23 51.53 7.57 12.29
C ALA A 23 50.21 8.17 12.76
N THR A 24 49.98 9.45 12.45
CA THR A 24 48.67 10.09 12.56
C THR A 24 47.75 9.50 11.49
N ILE A 25 46.86 8.60 11.88
CA ILE A 25 45.77 8.13 11.04
C ILE A 25 44.77 9.30 10.91
N PRO A 26 44.53 9.88 9.72
CA PRO A 26 43.41 10.79 9.57
C PRO A 26 42.15 9.96 9.76
N ALA A 27 41.39 10.29 10.82
CA ALA A 27 40.04 9.79 11.01
C ALA A 27 39.17 10.37 9.88
N SER A 28 39.10 9.66 8.75
CA SER A 28 38.07 9.88 7.75
C SER A 28 36.76 9.46 8.38
N ALA A 29 36.09 10.38 9.08
CA ALA A 29 34.68 10.21 9.37
C ALA A 29 33.99 9.99 8.01
N PRO A 30 33.24 8.90 7.80
CA PRO A 30 32.36 8.86 6.66
C PRO A 30 31.35 9.98 6.92
N PHE A 31 31.48 11.09 6.19
CA PHE A 31 30.37 12.00 6.01
C PHE A 31 29.27 11.14 5.39
N ALA A 32 28.32 10.68 6.21
CA ALA A 32 27.03 10.27 5.70
C ALA A 32 26.55 11.47 4.90
N GLN A 33 26.56 11.35 3.57
CA GLN A 33 25.95 12.33 2.71
C GLN A 33 24.49 12.37 3.15
N SER A 34 24.14 13.36 3.97
CA SER A 34 22.80 13.59 4.46
C SER A 34 21.99 14.05 3.27
N GLY A 35 21.64 13.10 2.41
CA GLY A 35 20.70 13.31 1.33
C GLY A 35 19.40 13.78 1.94
N SER A 36 18.78 14.78 1.32
CA SER A 36 17.45 15.24 1.69
C SER A 36 16.48 14.06 1.78
N ALA A 37 15.60 14.08 2.78
CA ALA A 37 14.59 13.03 2.95
C ALA A 37 13.63 12.94 1.74
N PHE A 38 13.43 14.07 1.07
CA PHE A 38 12.58 14.20 -0.11
C PHE A 38 13.33 14.97 -1.20
N THR A 39 13.30 14.46 -2.42
CA THR A 39 13.96 15.12 -3.57
C THR A 39 12.99 15.20 -4.73
N VAL A 40 12.80 16.40 -5.29
CA VAL A 40 12.07 16.56 -6.55
C VAL A 40 13.00 16.16 -7.69
N VAL A 41 12.74 15.01 -8.30
CA VAL A 41 13.64 14.33 -9.24
C VAL A 41 14.01 15.22 -10.42
N GLU A 42 13.04 15.94 -10.97
CA GLU A 42 13.21 16.76 -12.17
C GLU A 42 14.15 17.96 -11.95
N SER A 43 14.24 18.46 -10.72
CA SER A 43 15.09 19.61 -10.38
C SER A 43 16.35 19.22 -9.59
N GLY A 44 16.41 18.00 -9.06
CA GLY A 44 17.41 17.59 -8.07
C GLY A 44 17.31 18.32 -6.72
N ARG A 45 16.30 19.18 -6.53
CA ARG A 45 16.15 19.97 -5.30
C ARG A 45 15.70 19.08 -4.15
N GLY A 46 16.50 19.12 -3.08
CA GLY A 46 16.24 18.43 -1.83
C GLY A 46 15.41 19.25 -0.84
N PHE A 47 14.59 18.55 -0.04
CA PHE A 47 13.75 19.10 1.01
C PHE A 47 13.78 18.20 2.25
N ASP A 48 13.72 18.82 3.43
CA ASP A 48 13.59 18.12 4.71
C ASP A 48 12.13 17.80 5.05
N ARG A 49 11.17 18.58 4.52
CA ARG A 49 9.73 18.38 4.70
C ARG A 49 9.07 17.97 3.40
N LEU A 50 8.28 16.90 3.44
CA LEU A 50 7.49 16.42 2.31
C LEU A 50 6.57 17.52 1.77
N GLN A 51 5.90 18.26 2.66
CA GLN A 51 5.01 19.34 2.25
C GLN A 51 5.73 20.41 1.43
N ASP A 52 6.99 20.74 1.75
CA ASP A 52 7.75 21.73 1.00
C ASP A 52 8.09 21.23 -0.41
N ALA A 53 8.40 19.94 -0.56
CA ALA A 53 8.57 19.31 -1.86
C ALA A 53 7.27 19.33 -2.68
N VAL A 54 6.12 18.99 -2.07
CA VAL A 54 4.79 19.06 -2.69
C VAL A 54 4.47 20.50 -3.13
N ASN A 55 4.67 21.47 -2.26
CA ASN A 55 4.43 22.89 -2.55
C ASN A 55 5.30 23.40 -3.70
N SER A 56 6.54 22.91 -3.81
CA SER A 56 7.45 23.30 -4.89
C SER A 56 7.00 22.81 -6.27
N ILE A 57 6.23 21.71 -6.34
CA ILE A 57 5.59 21.24 -7.58
C ILE A 57 4.29 22.01 -7.81
N GLY A 58 3.50 22.23 -6.75
CA GLY A 58 2.25 22.98 -6.80
C GLY A 58 1.26 22.40 -7.82
N ASN A 59 0.79 23.24 -8.74
CA ASN A 59 -0.13 22.84 -9.82
C ASN A 59 0.55 22.18 -11.02
N GLY A 60 1.88 22.00 -10.98
CA GLY A 60 2.67 21.39 -12.04
C GLY A 60 2.59 19.87 -12.05
N ASN A 61 3.60 19.25 -12.67
CA ASN A 61 3.81 17.82 -12.67
C ASN A 61 5.22 17.55 -12.13
N GLY A 62 5.38 16.53 -11.29
CA GLY A 62 6.71 16.20 -10.77
C GLY A 62 6.76 14.94 -9.93
N THR A 63 7.97 14.51 -9.62
CA THR A 63 8.24 13.27 -8.88
C THR A 63 9.03 13.58 -7.61
N ILE A 64 8.50 13.15 -6.48
CA ILE A 64 9.18 13.20 -5.18
C ILE A 64 9.76 11.82 -4.90
N ALA A 65 11.09 11.72 -4.97
CA ALA A 65 11.82 10.57 -4.46
C ALA A 65 11.90 10.68 -2.92
N VAL A 66 11.47 9.62 -2.24
CA VAL A 66 11.43 9.52 -0.78
C VAL A 66 12.57 8.60 -0.31
N ALA A 67 13.49 9.14 0.48
CA ALA A 67 14.63 8.39 1.00
C ALA A 67 14.19 7.22 1.90
N ALA A 68 15.06 6.22 2.05
CA ALA A 68 14.85 5.17 3.04
C ALA A 68 14.85 5.76 4.46
N GLY A 69 13.96 5.27 5.32
CA GLY A 69 13.83 5.76 6.68
C GLY A 69 12.38 5.78 7.16
N THR A 70 12.22 6.13 8.44
CA THR A 70 10.90 6.40 9.02
C THR A 70 10.62 7.90 8.94
N HIS A 71 9.56 8.25 8.23
CA HIS A 71 9.09 9.60 7.98
C HIS A 71 7.86 9.87 8.85
N ARG A 72 8.04 10.67 9.90
CA ARG A 72 6.94 11.21 10.72
C ARG A 72 6.41 12.50 10.09
N GLN A 73 5.95 12.38 8.85
CA GLN A 73 5.47 13.49 8.06
C GLN A 73 4.20 13.08 7.32
N CYS A 74 3.45 14.09 6.91
CA CYS A 74 2.31 13.96 6.04
C CYS A 74 2.35 15.11 5.03
N ALA A 75 1.55 15.00 3.97
CA ALA A 75 1.38 16.11 3.04
C ALA A 75 -0.03 16.17 2.46
N VAL A 76 -0.37 17.39 2.05
CA VAL A 76 -1.58 17.77 1.35
C VAL A 76 -1.19 18.21 -0.05
N GLN A 77 -1.70 17.51 -1.06
CA GLN A 77 -1.57 17.87 -2.46
C GLN A 77 -2.83 18.61 -2.92
N GLU A 78 -2.75 19.94 -2.95
CA GLU A 78 -3.86 20.80 -3.38
C GLU A 78 -4.11 20.78 -4.90
N GLY A 79 -3.14 20.30 -5.68
CA GLY A 79 -3.18 20.42 -7.14
C GLY A 79 -2.15 19.55 -7.84
N GLY A 80 -2.03 19.75 -9.16
CA GLY A 80 -0.96 19.12 -9.92
C GLY A 80 -1.12 17.63 -10.18
N SER A 81 -0.07 17.03 -10.76
CA SER A 81 0.10 15.59 -10.93
C SER A 81 1.41 15.17 -10.29
N ILE A 82 1.36 14.55 -9.11
CA ILE A 82 2.56 14.27 -8.30
C ILE A 82 2.78 12.76 -8.14
N SER A 83 4.00 12.32 -8.40
CA SER A 83 4.45 10.95 -8.11
C SER A 83 5.26 10.91 -6.82
N TYR A 84 4.87 10.09 -5.86
CA TYR A 84 5.57 9.81 -4.61
C TYR A 84 6.21 8.44 -4.71
N MET A 85 7.55 8.40 -4.81
CA MET A 85 8.28 7.16 -5.09
C MET A 85 9.34 6.89 -4.03
N ALA A 86 9.29 5.72 -3.39
CA ALA A 86 10.39 5.28 -2.55
C ALA A 86 11.67 5.13 -3.38
N ALA A 87 12.79 5.70 -2.92
CA ALA A 87 14.09 5.48 -3.54
C ALA A 87 14.49 4.00 -3.52
N VAL A 88 14.09 3.28 -2.46
CA VAL A 88 14.17 1.82 -2.35
C VAL A 88 12.80 1.30 -1.90
N PRO A 89 12.10 0.49 -2.70
CA PRO A 89 10.78 -0.01 -2.34
C PRO A 89 10.76 -0.70 -0.97
N GLY A 90 9.77 -0.36 -0.15
CA GLY A 90 9.57 -0.92 1.19
C GLY A 90 10.47 -0.32 2.27
N LYS A 91 11.33 0.66 1.94
CA LYS A 91 12.26 1.28 2.89
C LYS A 91 11.88 2.70 3.31
N ALA A 92 10.96 3.36 2.61
CA ALA A 92 10.39 4.64 3.02
C ALA A 92 9.07 4.42 3.76
N ILE A 93 9.05 4.70 5.07
CA ILE A 93 7.94 4.35 5.97
C ILE A 93 7.29 5.61 6.51
N PHE A 94 6.07 5.90 6.11
CA PHE A 94 5.20 6.89 6.75
C PHE A 94 4.54 6.29 7.98
N ASP A 95 4.71 6.96 9.12
CA ASP A 95 4.45 6.33 10.42
C ASP A 95 3.65 7.22 11.37
N GLY A 96 2.35 6.95 11.45
CA GLY A 96 1.42 7.51 12.44
C GLY A 96 1.14 9.02 12.38
N VAL A 97 1.74 9.76 11.44
CA VAL A 97 1.48 11.19 11.27
C VAL A 97 0.49 11.40 10.13
N THR A 98 -0.58 12.14 10.42
CA THR A 98 -1.65 12.45 9.47
C THR A 98 -1.84 13.95 9.32
N CYS A 99 -2.17 14.39 8.11
CA CYS A 99 -2.55 15.75 7.79
C CYS A 99 -4.07 15.89 7.82
N GLU A 100 -4.55 17.06 8.23
CA GLU A 100 -5.98 17.43 8.31
C GLU A 100 -6.84 16.47 9.15
N GLY A 101 -6.23 15.68 10.03
CA GLY A 101 -6.96 14.61 10.74
C GLY A 101 -7.47 13.51 9.81
N LYS A 102 -6.84 13.30 8.64
CA LYS A 102 -7.29 12.35 7.62
C LYS A 102 -6.26 11.25 7.31
N ALA A 103 -5.09 11.62 6.78
CA ALA A 103 -4.15 10.63 6.25
C ALA A 103 -2.70 11.12 6.18
N ALA A 104 -1.75 10.21 5.95
CA ALA A 104 -0.37 10.60 5.63
C ALA A 104 -0.29 11.37 4.31
N LEU A 105 -1.03 10.93 3.28
CA LEU A 105 -1.20 11.67 2.03
C LEU A 105 -2.66 12.05 1.85
N VAL A 106 -2.95 13.35 1.84
CA VAL A 106 -4.26 13.88 1.47
C VAL A 106 -4.17 14.46 0.06
N LEU A 107 -4.89 13.87 -0.88
CA LEU A 107 -4.66 14.06 -2.31
C LEU A 107 -5.91 14.62 -2.96
N ARG A 108 -5.83 15.83 -3.52
CA ARG A 108 -6.92 16.49 -4.24
C ARG A 108 -6.46 17.20 -5.52
N GLY A 109 -5.33 16.78 -6.06
CA GLY A 109 -4.83 17.22 -7.36
C GLY A 109 -5.46 16.50 -8.54
N ARG A 110 -4.94 16.74 -9.75
CA ARG A 110 -5.41 16.06 -10.98
C ARG A 110 -5.08 14.56 -10.94
N SER A 111 -3.90 14.21 -10.46
CA SER A 111 -3.51 12.81 -10.25
C SER A 111 -2.42 12.64 -9.22
N ALA A 112 -2.31 11.43 -8.66
CA ALA A 112 -1.21 11.01 -7.84
C ALA A 112 -0.74 9.60 -8.19
N ASN A 113 0.57 9.36 -8.13
CA ASN A 113 1.14 8.03 -8.23
C ASN A 113 1.92 7.73 -6.95
N VAL A 114 1.69 6.58 -6.33
CA VAL A 114 2.35 6.15 -5.09
C VAL A 114 3.05 4.83 -5.37
N SER A 115 4.37 4.80 -5.21
CA SER A 115 5.16 3.61 -5.55
C SER A 115 6.19 3.28 -4.48
N GLY A 116 6.21 2.02 -4.04
CA GLY A 116 7.25 1.53 -3.12
C GLY A 116 7.11 2.00 -1.67
N LEU A 117 6.06 2.73 -1.32
CA LEU A 117 5.91 3.35 0.00
C LEU A 117 5.26 2.41 1.02
N VAL A 118 5.63 2.58 2.28
CA VAL A 118 4.99 1.90 3.43
C VAL A 118 4.23 2.93 4.24
N PHE A 119 2.97 2.65 4.55
CA PHE A 119 2.13 3.44 5.45
C PHE A 119 1.76 2.57 6.63
N ARG A 120 1.98 3.07 7.86
CA ARG A 120 1.58 2.33 9.05
C ARG A 120 1.08 3.18 10.20
N ARG A 121 0.27 2.56 11.06
CA ARG A 121 -0.25 3.15 12.31
C ARG A 121 -1.00 4.46 12.10
N MET A 122 -1.67 4.61 10.96
CA MET A 122 -2.51 5.78 10.68
C MET A 122 -3.78 5.66 11.50
N ALA A 123 -3.95 6.60 12.44
CA ALA A 123 -5.08 6.65 13.33
C ALA A 123 -5.44 8.11 13.61
N VAL A 124 -6.73 8.43 13.55
CA VAL A 124 -7.27 9.77 13.80
C VAL A 124 -8.52 9.67 14.68
N PRO A 125 -8.99 10.78 15.30
CA PRO A 125 -10.07 10.73 16.30
C PRO A 125 -11.42 10.21 15.80
N ASP A 126 -11.74 10.36 14.52
CA ASP A 126 -12.99 9.87 13.92
C ASP A 126 -12.92 8.41 13.46
N PHE A 127 -11.81 7.73 13.75
CA PHE A 127 -11.53 6.34 13.42
C PHE A 127 -11.38 6.03 11.92
N ASN A 128 -11.15 7.04 11.07
CA ASN A 128 -10.96 6.88 9.62
C ASN A 128 -9.56 7.28 9.11
N GLY A 129 -8.53 7.14 9.96
CA GLY A 129 -7.15 7.50 9.64
C GLY A 129 -6.55 6.60 8.57
N ALA A 130 -6.11 7.17 7.45
CA ALA A 130 -5.65 6.41 6.29
C ALA A 130 -4.16 6.61 5.95
N GLY A 131 -3.59 5.67 5.20
CA GLY A 131 -2.34 5.93 4.48
C GLY A 131 -2.56 6.99 3.40
N ILE A 132 -3.64 6.85 2.63
CA ILE A 132 -4.04 7.78 1.57
C ILE A 132 -5.50 8.17 1.74
N ARG A 133 -5.77 9.48 1.76
CA ARG A 133 -7.09 10.08 1.58
C ARG A 133 -7.15 10.72 0.18
N LEU A 134 -7.91 10.14 -0.73
CA LEU A 134 -8.09 10.66 -2.08
C LEU A 134 -9.40 11.42 -2.18
N GLU A 135 -9.35 12.75 -2.30
CA GLU A 135 -10.55 13.58 -2.34
C GLU A 135 -10.99 13.94 -3.76
N GLN A 136 -10.08 13.87 -4.74
CA GLN A 136 -10.37 14.06 -6.15
C GLN A 136 -9.25 13.48 -7.02
N GLY A 137 -9.56 13.18 -8.28
CA GLY A 137 -8.58 12.88 -9.32
C GLY A 137 -8.16 11.41 -9.35
N ASN A 138 -7.22 11.12 -10.23
CA ASN A 138 -6.76 9.75 -10.48
C ASN A 138 -5.69 9.32 -9.47
N LEU A 139 -5.71 8.05 -9.09
CA LEU A 139 -4.71 7.46 -8.20
C LEU A 139 -4.14 6.17 -8.78
N THR A 140 -2.82 6.08 -8.88
CA THR A 140 -2.12 4.81 -9.10
C THR A 140 -1.32 4.46 -7.85
N VAL A 141 -1.50 3.26 -7.32
CA VAL A 141 -0.69 2.71 -6.22
C VAL A 141 -0.03 1.42 -6.70
N ALA A 142 1.30 1.36 -6.63
CA ALA A 142 2.07 0.20 -7.04
C ALA A 142 3.07 -0.22 -5.96
N GLN A 143 3.22 -1.52 -5.75
CA GLN A 143 4.26 -2.08 -4.89
C GLN A 143 4.35 -1.38 -3.52
N SER A 144 3.22 -1.14 -2.88
CA SER A 144 3.14 -0.38 -1.63
C SER A 144 2.51 -1.22 -0.50
N TRP A 145 2.77 -0.84 0.75
CA TRP A 145 2.34 -1.59 1.94
C TRP A 145 1.55 -0.69 2.88
N PHE A 146 0.38 -1.15 3.29
CA PHE A 146 -0.50 -0.48 4.24
C PHE A 146 -0.68 -1.40 5.45
N LEU A 147 -0.19 -0.98 6.60
CA LEU A 147 -0.02 -1.83 7.77
C LEU A 147 -0.65 -1.23 9.03
N ASP A 148 -1.38 -2.02 9.80
CA ASP A 148 -1.75 -1.71 11.19
C ASP A 148 -2.34 -0.30 11.38
N SER A 149 -3.24 0.08 10.49
CA SER A 149 -3.86 1.41 10.42
C SER A 149 -5.38 1.27 10.44
N GLN A 150 -6.10 2.35 10.77
CA GLN A 150 -7.56 2.32 10.71
C GLN A 150 -8.04 2.05 9.27
N GLN A 151 -7.55 2.83 8.31
CA GLN A 151 -7.80 2.66 6.87
C GLN A 151 -6.47 2.46 6.11
N GLY A 152 -6.50 1.78 4.97
CA GLY A 152 -5.40 1.81 4.01
C GLY A 152 -5.55 2.98 3.05
N ILE A 153 -6.60 2.92 2.23
CA ILE A 153 -7.00 3.95 1.28
C ILE A 153 -8.47 4.30 1.52
N LEU A 154 -8.76 5.58 1.63
CA LEU A 154 -10.13 6.11 1.70
C LEU A 154 -10.31 7.19 0.64
N SER A 155 -11.35 7.10 -0.18
CA SER A 155 -11.66 8.13 -1.17
C SER A 155 -12.96 8.87 -0.89
N ALA A 156 -13.09 10.07 -1.47
CA ALA A 156 -14.36 10.74 -1.70
C ALA A 156 -15.03 10.17 -2.98
N ASN A 157 -15.89 10.97 -3.61
CA ASN A 157 -16.55 10.63 -4.87
C ASN A 157 -15.93 11.43 -6.02
N ASP A 158 -15.69 10.76 -7.15
CA ASP A 158 -15.27 11.37 -8.41
C ASP A 158 -15.64 10.41 -9.56
N ALA A 159 -16.85 10.56 -10.10
CA ALA A 159 -17.37 9.66 -11.13
C ALA A 159 -16.54 9.61 -12.43
N ASN A 160 -15.65 10.60 -12.65
CA ASN A 160 -14.73 10.61 -13.79
C ASN A 160 -13.33 10.08 -13.42
N GLY A 161 -13.07 9.86 -12.14
CA GLY A 161 -11.80 9.41 -11.61
C GLY A 161 -11.57 7.91 -11.80
N GLN A 162 -10.30 7.55 -11.88
CA GLN A 162 -9.81 6.18 -11.92
C GLN A 162 -8.81 5.92 -10.78
N ILE A 163 -8.98 4.76 -10.14
CA ILE A 163 -8.05 4.26 -9.13
C ILE A 163 -7.49 2.91 -9.59
N VAL A 164 -6.17 2.80 -9.70
CA VAL A 164 -5.44 1.58 -10.02
C VAL A 164 -4.53 1.21 -8.86
N ILE A 165 -4.69 -0.01 -8.35
CA ILE A 165 -3.89 -0.56 -7.26
C ILE A 165 -3.29 -1.87 -7.73
N ASP A 166 -1.98 -1.97 -7.71
CA ASP A 166 -1.28 -3.15 -8.19
C ASP A 166 -0.14 -3.58 -7.25
N LYS A 167 0.04 -4.89 -7.11
CA LYS A 167 1.17 -5.48 -6.38
C LYS A 167 1.33 -4.93 -4.95
N SER A 168 0.22 -4.61 -4.28
CA SER A 168 0.25 -3.92 -2.98
C SER A 168 -0.28 -4.82 -1.87
N THR A 169 0.14 -4.54 -0.63
CA THR A 169 -0.24 -5.33 0.55
C THR A 169 -1.02 -4.48 1.55
N PHE A 170 -2.09 -5.04 2.06
CA PHE A 170 -2.97 -4.46 3.07
C PHE A 170 -3.05 -5.46 4.23
N SER A 171 -2.43 -5.14 5.37
CA SER A 171 -2.36 -6.05 6.52
C SER A 171 -2.69 -5.35 7.84
N GLY A 172 -3.53 -5.95 8.67
CA GLY A 172 -3.83 -5.36 9.97
C GLY A 172 -4.69 -4.10 9.91
N LEU A 173 -5.52 -3.96 8.88
CA LEU A 173 -6.32 -2.76 8.66
C LEU A 173 -7.77 -2.96 9.11
N GLY A 174 -8.42 -1.85 9.44
CA GLY A 174 -9.84 -1.78 9.77
C GLY A 174 -10.12 -1.72 11.26
N THR A 175 -11.25 -1.11 11.61
CA THR A 175 -11.84 -1.09 12.96
C THR A 175 -13.32 -0.74 12.83
N CYS A 176 -14.17 -1.27 13.71
CA CYS A 176 -15.59 -0.90 13.80
C CYS A 176 -15.93 -0.26 15.15
N GLU A 177 -14.92 0.13 15.93
CA GLU A 177 -15.08 0.61 17.32
C GLU A 177 -15.43 2.11 17.40
N GLY A 178 -15.36 2.84 16.29
CA GLY A 178 -15.44 4.30 16.24
C GLY A 178 -16.78 4.88 15.80
N GLY A 179 -17.05 6.14 16.18
CA GLY A 179 -18.26 6.86 15.80
C GLY A 179 -18.39 7.20 14.30
N GLY A 180 -17.30 7.07 13.53
CA GLY A 180 -17.28 7.28 12.07
C GLY A 180 -17.77 6.07 11.25
N GLY A 181 -18.28 5.02 11.90
CA GLY A 181 -18.56 3.73 11.28
C GLY A 181 -17.31 2.88 11.12
N CYS A 182 -17.43 1.75 10.41
CA CYS A 182 -16.30 0.86 10.18
C CYS A 182 -15.28 1.48 9.22
N ALA A 183 -14.01 1.41 9.59
CA ALA A 183 -12.89 1.54 8.68
C ALA A 183 -12.56 0.17 8.02
N HIS A 184 -12.05 0.22 6.81
CA HIS A 184 -11.81 -0.90 5.90
C HIS A 184 -10.33 -0.92 5.45
N SER A 185 -9.89 -1.95 4.71
CA SER A 185 -8.54 -1.89 4.11
C SER A 185 -8.52 -0.90 2.93
N ILE A 186 -9.49 -1.01 2.02
CA ILE A 186 -9.75 -0.06 0.96
C ILE A 186 -11.23 0.35 1.03
N TYR A 187 -11.48 1.65 1.06
CA TYR A 187 -12.80 2.23 0.95
C TYR A 187 -12.85 3.27 -0.17
N ILE A 188 -13.47 2.91 -1.29
CA ILE A 188 -13.67 3.79 -2.44
C ILE A 188 -15.13 4.26 -2.50
N GLY A 189 -15.32 5.58 -2.59
CA GLY A 189 -16.60 6.23 -2.88
C GLY A 189 -17.08 5.98 -4.31
N ASP A 190 -17.97 6.84 -4.79
CA ASP A 190 -18.51 6.76 -6.14
C ASP A 190 -17.48 7.26 -7.16
N TYR A 191 -16.69 6.33 -7.70
CA TYR A 191 -15.65 6.57 -8.69
C TYR A 191 -15.99 5.90 -10.03
N GLY A 192 -15.48 6.42 -11.14
CA GLY A 192 -15.73 5.83 -12.46
C GLY A 192 -15.16 4.40 -12.57
N HIS A 193 -13.93 4.19 -12.07
CA HIS A 193 -13.27 2.89 -12.14
C HIS A 193 -12.33 2.63 -10.98
N LEU A 194 -12.47 1.45 -10.37
CA LEU A 194 -11.49 0.87 -9.45
C LEU A 194 -10.91 -0.41 -10.07
N ARG A 195 -9.59 -0.50 -10.16
CA ARG A 195 -8.87 -1.72 -10.54
C ARG A 195 -7.89 -2.12 -9.43
N ILE A 196 -8.00 -3.35 -8.95
CA ILE A 196 -7.09 -3.96 -7.97
C ILE A 196 -6.52 -5.24 -8.57
N THR A 197 -5.20 -5.32 -8.71
CA THR A 197 -4.53 -6.51 -9.24
C THR A 197 -3.34 -6.95 -8.40
N ARG A 198 -3.07 -8.25 -8.39
CA ARG A 198 -1.84 -8.84 -7.80
C ARG A 198 -1.59 -8.41 -6.35
N SER A 199 -2.65 -8.12 -5.61
CA SER A 199 -2.57 -7.53 -4.28
C SER A 199 -2.88 -8.55 -3.20
N ARG A 200 -2.42 -8.27 -1.99
CA ARG A 200 -2.58 -9.14 -0.83
C ARG A 200 -3.32 -8.42 0.28
N PHE A 201 -4.33 -9.07 0.81
CA PHE A 201 -5.13 -8.63 1.93
C PHE A 201 -5.04 -9.70 3.02
N GLU A 202 -4.70 -9.32 4.24
CA GLU A 202 -4.55 -10.30 5.33
C GLU A 202 -4.73 -9.71 6.71
N ARG A 203 -5.07 -10.57 7.68
CA ARG A 203 -5.07 -10.21 9.11
C ARG A 203 -5.86 -8.92 9.37
N GLY A 204 -7.01 -8.75 8.71
CA GLY A 204 -7.86 -7.58 8.94
C GLY A 204 -8.30 -7.49 10.39
N THR A 205 -8.51 -6.27 10.89
CA THR A 205 -8.85 -5.98 12.30
C THR A 205 -10.21 -5.32 12.46
N GLY A 206 -10.95 -5.15 11.37
CA GLY A 206 -12.30 -4.61 11.35
C GLY A 206 -12.77 -4.42 9.90
N GLY A 207 -14.06 -4.17 9.71
CA GLY A 207 -14.59 -3.76 8.41
C GLY A 207 -14.30 -4.72 7.26
N HIS A 208 -14.24 -4.19 6.05
CA HIS A 208 -14.14 -4.97 4.80
C HIS A 208 -12.68 -4.91 4.33
N TYR A 209 -12.23 -5.91 3.57
CA TYR A 209 -10.96 -5.74 2.86
C TYR A 209 -11.14 -4.76 1.70
N VAL A 210 -12.19 -4.89 0.90
CA VAL A 210 -12.54 -3.92 -0.14
C VAL A 210 -14.00 -3.53 0.00
N LYS A 211 -14.28 -2.25 0.21
CA LYS A 211 -15.62 -1.65 0.06
C LYS A 211 -15.56 -0.61 -1.05
N ALA A 212 -16.34 -0.77 -2.11
CA ALA A 212 -16.26 0.12 -3.27
C ALA A 212 -17.64 0.48 -3.84
N ARG A 213 -17.89 1.77 -4.04
CA ARG A 213 -19.08 2.28 -4.74
C ARG A 213 -18.81 2.72 -6.18
N ALA A 214 -17.69 2.28 -6.75
CA ALA A 214 -17.32 2.65 -8.11
C ALA A 214 -18.23 1.99 -9.17
N THR A 215 -18.52 2.70 -10.25
CA THR A 215 -19.34 2.21 -11.38
C THR A 215 -18.80 0.91 -11.96
N ARG A 216 -17.48 0.83 -12.12
CA ARG A 216 -16.76 -0.38 -12.53
C ARG A 216 -15.74 -0.78 -11.47
N VAL A 217 -15.79 -2.04 -11.05
CA VAL A 217 -14.80 -2.64 -10.14
C VAL A 217 -14.18 -3.88 -10.79
N ASP A 218 -12.86 -3.85 -10.98
CA ASP A 218 -12.07 -4.98 -11.46
C ASP A 218 -11.09 -5.43 -10.36
N VAL A 219 -11.36 -6.55 -9.69
CA VAL A 219 -10.47 -7.17 -8.70
C VAL A 219 -9.97 -8.50 -9.23
N ALA A 220 -8.68 -8.61 -9.52
CA ALA A 220 -8.14 -9.83 -10.10
C ALA A 220 -6.78 -10.28 -9.56
N SER A 221 -6.55 -11.59 -9.62
CA SER A 221 -5.26 -12.21 -9.24
C SER A 221 -4.75 -11.77 -7.88
N SER A 222 -5.66 -11.52 -6.93
CA SER A 222 -5.36 -11.06 -5.58
C SER A 222 -5.66 -12.13 -4.55
N SER A 223 -5.09 -11.99 -3.36
CA SER A 223 -5.28 -12.92 -2.24
C SER A 223 -5.92 -12.22 -1.05
N PHE A 224 -6.87 -12.90 -0.42
CA PHE A 224 -7.56 -12.45 0.77
C PHE A 224 -7.46 -13.55 1.84
N ASP A 225 -6.54 -13.37 2.77
CA ASP A 225 -6.29 -14.30 3.88
C ASP A 225 -6.85 -13.75 5.19
N ASP A 226 -8.09 -14.13 5.49
CA ASP A 226 -8.75 -13.75 6.72
C ASP A 226 -8.54 -14.77 7.85
N SER A 227 -7.70 -15.79 7.66
CA SER A 227 -7.49 -16.85 8.66
C SER A 227 -7.00 -16.33 10.02
N ALA A 228 -6.23 -15.25 10.00
CA ALA A 228 -5.78 -14.50 11.18
C ALA A 228 -6.52 -13.17 11.39
N GLY A 229 -7.65 -12.98 10.70
CA GLY A 229 -8.49 -11.79 10.84
C GLY A 229 -9.32 -11.78 12.13
N ARG A 230 -9.74 -10.59 12.56
CA ARG A 230 -10.62 -10.36 13.71
C ARG A 230 -11.59 -9.23 13.41
N GLY A 231 -12.87 -9.41 13.75
CA GLY A 231 -13.88 -8.37 13.58
C GLY A 231 -14.11 -7.96 12.13
N THR A 232 -13.61 -8.74 11.16
CA THR A 232 -13.75 -8.40 9.74
C THR A 232 -15.16 -8.69 9.24
N ASN A 233 -15.51 -8.12 8.11
CA ASN A 233 -16.81 -8.20 7.46
C ASN A 233 -16.63 -8.89 6.09
N TYR A 234 -17.50 -8.68 5.10
CA TYR A 234 -17.28 -9.24 3.75
C TYR A 234 -15.88 -8.94 3.19
N MET A 235 -15.36 -9.83 2.35
CA MET A 235 -14.03 -9.60 1.76
C MET A 235 -14.10 -8.53 0.67
N ILE A 236 -15.13 -8.60 -0.16
CA ILE A 236 -15.45 -7.58 -1.15
C ILE A 236 -16.91 -7.19 -0.95
N ASP A 237 -17.13 -5.91 -0.70
CA ASP A 237 -18.45 -5.30 -0.61
C ASP A 237 -18.60 -4.28 -1.75
N LEU A 238 -19.58 -4.52 -2.61
CA LEU A 238 -20.04 -3.62 -3.67
C LEU A 238 -21.41 -3.06 -3.25
N PRO A 239 -21.46 -2.21 -2.21
CA PRO A 239 -22.70 -1.91 -1.49
C PRO A 239 -23.74 -1.22 -2.36
N ALA A 240 -23.33 -0.52 -3.41
CA ALA A 240 -24.21 0.21 -4.32
C ALA A 240 -24.39 -0.45 -5.70
N GLY A 241 -23.90 -1.69 -5.87
CA GLY A 241 -23.78 -2.37 -7.16
C GLY A 241 -22.56 -1.89 -7.97
N SER A 242 -22.15 -2.69 -8.95
CA SER A 242 -21.06 -2.35 -9.88
C SER A 242 -21.02 -3.35 -11.05
N VAL A 243 -20.56 -2.91 -12.22
CA VAL A 243 -20.12 -3.82 -13.29
C VAL A 243 -18.62 -4.11 -13.17
N GLY A 244 -18.08 -4.99 -14.01
CA GLY A 244 -16.65 -5.30 -14.05
C GLY A 244 -16.38 -6.77 -13.78
N GLN A 245 -15.32 -7.06 -13.01
CA GLN A 245 -14.90 -8.43 -12.76
C GLN A 245 -14.31 -8.64 -11.35
N ILE A 246 -14.58 -9.80 -10.76
CA ILE A 246 -13.90 -10.35 -9.58
C ILE A 246 -13.37 -11.72 -9.98
N THR A 247 -12.12 -11.79 -10.44
CA THR A 247 -11.62 -12.98 -11.14
C THR A 247 -10.26 -13.48 -10.69
N ASN A 248 -10.09 -14.80 -10.69
CA ASN A 248 -8.80 -15.46 -10.40
C ASN A 248 -8.22 -15.06 -9.04
N ASN A 249 -9.08 -14.76 -8.05
CA ASN A 249 -8.65 -14.43 -6.70
C ASN A 249 -8.65 -15.69 -5.83
N TRP A 250 -7.83 -15.63 -4.77
CA TRP A 250 -7.77 -16.65 -3.75
C TRP A 250 -8.33 -16.10 -2.44
N PHE A 251 -9.29 -16.79 -1.83
CA PHE A 251 -9.98 -16.36 -0.63
C PHE A 251 -9.94 -17.42 0.47
N VAL A 252 -9.58 -17.01 1.68
CA VAL A 252 -9.72 -17.82 2.90
C VAL A 252 -10.49 -17.03 3.94
N GLN A 253 -11.70 -17.48 4.28
CA GLN A 253 -12.51 -16.85 5.33
C GLN A 253 -12.16 -17.42 6.70
N GLY A 254 -11.74 -16.55 7.63
CA GLY A 254 -11.39 -16.94 8.99
C GLY A 254 -12.60 -16.96 9.93
N GLN A 255 -12.38 -17.46 11.14
CA GLN A 255 -13.44 -17.67 12.13
C GLN A 255 -14.07 -16.36 12.62
N ASN A 256 -13.26 -15.34 12.87
CA ASN A 256 -13.66 -14.15 13.63
C ASN A 256 -14.09 -13.01 12.69
N LYS A 257 -15.40 -12.99 12.40
CA LYS A 257 -16.02 -12.00 11.53
C LYS A 257 -17.28 -11.44 12.20
N GLU A 258 -17.51 -10.15 12.05
CA GLU A 258 -18.79 -9.53 12.36
C GLU A 258 -19.87 -10.01 11.40
N ASN A 259 -19.53 -10.09 10.11
CA ASN A 259 -20.40 -10.67 9.10
C ASN A 259 -19.66 -11.77 8.34
N TYR A 260 -20.05 -13.00 8.63
CA TYR A 260 -19.53 -14.18 7.94
C TYR A 260 -20.47 -14.69 6.84
N SER A 261 -21.62 -14.05 6.62
CA SER A 261 -22.71 -14.61 5.81
C SER A 261 -22.41 -14.65 4.30
N ALA A 262 -21.39 -13.91 3.84
CA ALA A 262 -20.93 -13.95 2.46
C ALA A 262 -19.41 -13.67 2.33
N PHE A 263 -18.82 -13.97 1.18
CA PHE A 263 -17.48 -13.49 0.80
C PHE A 263 -17.59 -12.18 0.01
N ILE A 264 -18.47 -12.18 -1.00
CA ILE A 264 -18.73 -11.07 -1.90
C ILE A 264 -20.20 -10.64 -1.71
N ALA A 265 -20.41 -9.37 -1.38
CA ALA A 265 -21.73 -8.77 -1.27
C ALA A 265 -21.97 -7.76 -2.40
N VAL A 266 -23.13 -7.82 -3.04
CA VAL A 266 -23.50 -6.97 -4.17
C VAL A 266 -24.82 -6.27 -3.91
N GLY A 267 -24.82 -4.94 -3.93
CA GLY A 267 -26.03 -4.10 -3.80
C GLY A 267 -26.62 -4.04 -2.40
N ALA A 268 -25.86 -4.35 -1.35
CA ALA A 268 -26.38 -4.52 0.01
C ALA A 268 -26.88 -3.23 0.70
N GLU A 269 -26.53 -2.04 0.20
CA GLU A 269 -26.91 -0.74 0.78
C GLU A 269 -27.66 0.16 -0.21
N GLY A 270 -28.17 -0.43 -1.29
CA GLY A 270 -28.85 0.28 -2.37
C GLY A 270 -28.25 -0.03 -3.73
N ARG A 271 -28.83 0.61 -4.75
CA ARG A 271 -28.52 0.31 -6.15
C ARG A 271 -28.31 1.60 -6.90
N LEU A 272 -27.07 2.10 -6.84
CA LEU A 272 -26.62 3.27 -7.59
C LEU A 272 -26.23 2.87 -9.02
N HIS A 273 -25.56 1.72 -9.14
CA HIS A 273 -25.07 1.18 -10.40
C HIS A 273 -25.70 -0.18 -10.66
N THR A 274 -25.92 -0.51 -11.93
CA THR A 274 -26.29 -1.87 -12.31
C THR A 274 -25.11 -2.81 -12.08
N SER A 275 -25.43 -4.06 -11.72
CA SER A 275 -24.48 -5.17 -11.66
C SER A 275 -24.71 -6.19 -12.79
N ASN A 276 -25.50 -5.85 -13.81
CA ASN A 276 -25.73 -6.73 -14.96
C ASN A 276 -24.40 -7.02 -15.67
N GLY A 277 -24.09 -8.30 -15.82
CA GLY A 277 -22.85 -8.76 -16.43
C GLY A 277 -21.61 -8.63 -15.55
N LEU A 278 -21.75 -8.29 -14.26
CA LEU A 278 -20.63 -8.40 -13.31
C LEU A 278 -20.12 -9.83 -13.31
N GLN A 279 -18.85 -10.01 -13.71
CA GLN A 279 -18.23 -11.32 -13.81
C GLN A 279 -17.59 -11.72 -12.49
N ILE A 280 -17.92 -12.89 -11.96
CA ILE A 280 -17.29 -13.47 -10.77
C ILE A 280 -16.84 -14.88 -11.14
N ALA A 281 -15.57 -15.03 -11.53
CA ALA A 281 -15.11 -16.25 -12.18
C ALA A 281 -13.67 -16.67 -11.87
N GLY A 282 -13.41 -17.98 -11.90
CA GLY A 282 -12.06 -18.52 -11.74
C GLY A 282 -11.47 -18.37 -10.33
N ASN A 283 -12.29 -18.03 -9.32
CA ASN A 283 -11.79 -17.81 -7.96
C ASN A 283 -11.66 -19.14 -7.20
N ASP A 284 -10.67 -19.24 -6.30
CA ASP A 284 -10.55 -20.30 -5.30
C ASP A 284 -10.97 -19.74 -3.95
N ALA A 285 -12.03 -20.27 -3.36
CA ALA A 285 -12.55 -19.79 -2.08
C ALA A 285 -12.76 -20.94 -1.11
N ARG A 286 -12.34 -20.75 0.14
CA ARG A 286 -12.52 -21.73 1.20
C ARG A 286 -12.66 -21.09 2.57
N LEU A 287 -13.22 -21.86 3.50
CA LEU A 287 -13.16 -21.54 4.91
C LEU A 287 -11.80 -21.98 5.49
N ALA A 288 -11.27 -21.25 6.46
CA ALA A 288 -10.08 -21.69 7.19
C ALA A 288 -10.34 -23.02 7.92
N ALA A 289 -9.30 -23.83 8.11
CA ALA A 289 -9.42 -25.23 8.55
C ALA A 289 -10.14 -25.42 9.89
N SER A 290 -10.15 -24.42 10.77
CA SER A 290 -10.84 -24.44 12.07
C SER A 290 -12.31 -24.03 12.01
N VAL A 291 -12.76 -23.47 10.88
CA VAL A 291 -14.10 -22.93 10.74
C VAL A 291 -15.10 -24.05 10.49
N ARG A 292 -16.21 -24.04 11.23
CA ARG A 292 -17.31 -25.01 11.13
C ARG A 292 -18.63 -24.27 10.95
N ARG A 293 -18.90 -23.78 9.74
CA ARG A 293 -20.16 -23.11 9.38
C ARG A 293 -20.40 -23.19 7.88
N ASN A 294 -21.62 -22.84 7.48
CA ASN A 294 -21.95 -22.58 6.08
C ASN A 294 -21.97 -21.07 5.83
N THR A 295 -21.63 -20.68 4.60
CA THR A 295 -21.69 -19.30 4.13
C THR A 295 -21.89 -19.27 2.62
N THR A 296 -22.17 -18.10 2.07
CA THR A 296 -22.37 -17.88 0.64
C THR A 296 -21.10 -17.28 0.03
N PHE A 297 -20.71 -17.75 -1.15
CA PHE A 297 -19.62 -17.12 -1.89
C PHE A 297 -20.06 -15.75 -2.43
N VAL A 298 -21.17 -15.69 -3.18
CA VAL A 298 -21.76 -14.44 -3.67
C VAL A 298 -23.18 -14.23 -3.13
N ALA A 299 -23.40 -13.14 -2.40
CA ALA A 299 -24.73 -12.70 -1.97
C ALA A 299 -25.16 -11.44 -2.73
N ASP A 300 -26.35 -11.46 -3.32
CA ASP A 300 -26.86 -10.42 -4.22
C ASP A 300 -28.20 -9.86 -3.76
N TRP A 301 -28.20 -8.58 -3.42
CA TRP A 301 -29.39 -7.77 -3.12
C TRP A 301 -29.79 -6.89 -4.30
N SER A 302 -28.95 -6.80 -5.33
CA SER A 302 -29.28 -6.00 -6.51
C SER A 302 -30.44 -6.66 -7.26
N GLY A 303 -30.42 -7.99 -7.45
CA GLY A 303 -31.35 -8.65 -8.36
C GLY A 303 -30.97 -8.51 -9.83
N ASP A 304 -29.78 -7.99 -10.13
CA ASP A 304 -29.20 -7.97 -11.48
C ASP A 304 -28.80 -9.38 -11.94
N GLN A 305 -28.55 -9.50 -13.24
CA GLN A 305 -28.02 -10.72 -13.84
C GLN A 305 -26.50 -10.75 -13.73
N LEU A 306 -25.99 -11.35 -12.66
CA LEU A 306 -24.56 -11.59 -12.45
C LEU A 306 -24.08 -12.78 -13.30
N SER A 307 -22.81 -12.76 -13.72
CA SER A 307 -22.15 -13.89 -14.39
C SER A 307 -21.21 -14.60 -13.41
N ILE A 308 -21.69 -15.67 -12.77
CA ILE A 308 -20.94 -16.43 -11.76
C ILE A 308 -20.60 -17.80 -12.33
N MET A 309 -19.32 -18.04 -12.63
CA MET A 309 -18.89 -19.26 -13.32
C MET A 309 -17.50 -19.72 -12.90
N ASP A 310 -17.21 -21.01 -13.02
CA ASP A 310 -15.86 -21.58 -12.89
C ASP A 310 -15.13 -21.23 -11.56
N ASN A 311 -15.87 -21.08 -10.45
CA ASN A 311 -15.27 -20.86 -9.13
C ASN A 311 -15.06 -22.20 -8.42
N ASN A 312 -13.86 -22.41 -7.87
CA ASN A 312 -13.54 -23.56 -7.03
C ASN A 312 -13.89 -23.25 -5.58
N LEU A 313 -14.98 -23.85 -5.08
CA LEU A 313 -15.52 -23.56 -3.76
C LEU A 313 -15.30 -24.75 -2.80
N GLY A 314 -14.63 -24.47 -1.68
CA GLY A 314 -14.45 -25.42 -0.61
C GLY A 314 -15.75 -25.78 0.13
N GLN A 315 -15.67 -26.81 0.97
CA GLN A 315 -16.80 -27.28 1.78
C GLN A 315 -17.40 -26.13 2.62
N GLY A 316 -18.74 -26.11 2.70
CA GLY A 316 -19.50 -25.11 3.46
C GLY A 316 -19.80 -23.83 2.68
N LEU A 317 -19.32 -23.70 1.43
CA LEU A 317 -19.64 -22.56 0.57
C LEU A 317 -20.80 -22.89 -0.38
N LYS A 318 -21.90 -22.14 -0.25
CA LYS A 318 -22.95 -22.05 -1.26
C LYS A 318 -22.47 -21.10 -2.35
N ASN A 319 -22.59 -21.48 -3.63
CA ASN A 319 -22.09 -20.65 -4.74
C ASN A 319 -22.73 -19.26 -4.79
N PHE A 320 -24.04 -19.19 -4.70
CA PHE A 320 -24.80 -17.96 -4.90
C PHE A 320 -26.06 -17.93 -4.05
N GLU A 321 -26.44 -16.73 -3.60
CA GLU A 321 -27.69 -16.46 -2.93
C GLU A 321 -28.24 -15.09 -3.32
N ARG A 322 -29.51 -15.05 -3.70
CA ARG A 322 -30.27 -13.81 -3.81
C ARG A 322 -30.87 -13.45 -2.45
N ARG A 323 -30.80 -12.19 -2.06
CA ARG A 323 -31.27 -11.66 -0.78
C ARG A 323 -32.18 -10.45 -0.96
#